data_AF-A0A7X1TNL2-F1
#
_entry.id   AF-A0A7X1TNL2-F1
#
_cell.length_a   1.000
_cell.length_b   1.000
_cell.length_c   1.000
_cell.angle_alpha   90.00
_cell.angle_beta   90.00
_cell.angle_gamma   90.00
#
_symmetry.space_group_name_H-M   'P 1'
#
loop_
_entity.id
_entity.type
_entity.pdbx_description
1 polymer ?
#
loop_
_entity_poly.entity_id
_entity_poly.type
_entity_poly.pdbx_seq_one_letter_code
_entity_poly.pdbx_strand_id
1 'polypeptide(L)'
;MDPRSHRWRDTVEAVITALNELDPYGLDPGTVDGAPHDEYEPEARPMASLLLTRGSISRAQIDAIWQDWFHEPLSDVISPDETQRFCTKLNSLHPPA
;
A
#
# COMPACT_ATOMS: atom_id res chain seq x y z
N MET A 1 20.75 -14.81 7.36
CA MET A 1 19.47 -14.11 7.15
C MET A 1 19.07 -14.30 5.69
N ASP A 2 17.81 -14.64 5.41
CA ASP A 2 17.32 -14.92 4.06
C ASP A 2 17.13 -13.59 3.27
N PRO A 3 17.78 -13.41 2.11
CA PRO A 3 17.58 -12.24 1.24
C PRO A 3 16.12 -12.00 0.85
N ARG A 4 15.31 -13.07 0.77
CA ARG A 4 13.85 -12.98 0.48
C ARG A 4 13.09 -12.30 1.62
N SER A 5 13.51 -12.53 2.86
CA SER A 5 12.90 -11.91 4.04
C SER A 5 13.26 -10.44 4.19
N HIS A 6 14.43 -10.01 3.70
CA HIS A 6 14.81 -8.60 3.65
C HIS A 6 14.00 -7.86 2.58
N ARG A 7 14.01 -8.38 1.34
CA ARG A 7 13.25 -7.78 0.24
C ARG A 7 11.75 -7.68 0.55
N TRP A 8 11.19 -8.69 1.24
CA TRP A 8 9.83 -8.64 1.74
C TRP A 8 9.60 -7.45 2.69
N ARG A 9 10.39 -7.34 3.75
CA ARG A 9 10.27 -6.25 4.75
C ARG A 9 10.44 -4.88 4.10
N ASP A 10 11.45 -4.71 3.25
CA ASP A 10 11.70 -3.44 2.57
C ASP A 10 10.53 -3.04 1.64
N THR A 11 9.89 -4.02 0.99
CA THR A 11 8.72 -3.74 0.14
C THR A 11 7.49 -3.38 0.98
N VAL A 12 7.27 -4.05 2.11
CA VAL A 12 6.16 -3.73 3.03
C VAL A 12 6.33 -2.31 3.57
N GLU A 13 7.51 -1.95 4.07
CA GLU A 13 7.84 -0.60 4.56
C GLU A 13 7.62 0.48 3.48
N ALA A 14 8.05 0.20 2.24
CA ALA A 14 7.84 1.12 1.13
C ALA A 14 6.35 1.33 0.79
N VAL A 15 5.53 0.27 0.90
CA VAL A 15 4.08 0.37 0.72
C VAL A 15 3.43 1.13 1.88
N ILE A 16 3.81 0.86 3.13
CA ILE A 16 3.35 1.60 4.32
C ILE A 16 3.64 3.09 4.16
N THR A 17 4.88 3.44 3.78
CA THR A 17 5.27 4.82 3.51
C THR A 17 4.39 5.45 2.43
N ALA A 18 4.11 4.72 1.34
CA ALA A 18 3.26 5.22 0.27
C ALA A 18 1.81 5.43 0.71
N LEU A 19 1.28 4.59 1.62
CA LEU A 19 -0.06 4.73 2.20
C LEU A 19 -0.13 5.88 3.20
N ASN A 20 0.88 6.06 4.04
CA ASN A 20 0.96 7.18 4.98
C ASN A 20 1.07 8.54 4.27
N GLU A 21 1.76 8.61 3.13
CA GLU A 21 1.79 9.82 2.30
C GLU A 21 0.47 10.10 1.58
N LEU A 22 -0.31 9.06 1.29
CA LEU A 22 -1.63 9.17 0.67
C LEU A 22 -2.69 9.58 1.70
N ASP A 23 -2.54 9.08 2.94
CA ASP A 23 -3.41 9.30 4.09
C ASP A 23 -4.91 9.36 3.76
N PRO A 24 -5.51 8.24 3.28
CA PRO A 24 -6.90 8.24 2.79
C PRO A 24 -7.95 8.76 3.78
N TYR A 25 -7.66 8.69 5.08
CA TYR A 25 -8.57 9.08 6.15
C TYR A 25 -8.09 10.28 6.98
N GLY A 26 -6.96 10.90 6.64
CA GLY A 26 -6.44 12.06 7.37
C GLY A 26 -6.04 11.72 8.82
N LEU A 27 -5.39 10.57 9.02
CA LEU A 27 -5.01 10.05 10.33
C LEU A 27 -3.67 10.62 10.84
N ASP A 28 -2.98 11.42 10.03
CA ASP A 28 -1.64 11.95 10.29
C ASP A 28 -0.65 10.88 10.83
N PRO A 29 -0.46 9.74 10.12
CA PRO A 29 0.28 8.60 10.66
C PRO A 29 1.73 8.91 11.04
N GLY A 30 2.17 8.47 12.21
CA GLY A 30 3.53 8.66 12.72
C GLY A 30 3.80 10.03 13.37
N THR A 31 2.78 10.88 13.51
CA THR A 31 2.85 12.10 14.33
C THR A 31 2.56 11.80 15.80
N VAL A 32 2.78 12.79 16.69
CA VAL A 32 2.57 12.63 18.14
C VAL A 32 1.10 12.41 18.50
N ASP A 33 0.19 13.03 17.74
CA ASP A 33 -1.25 13.00 17.98
C ASP A 33 -2.02 12.15 16.95
N GLY A 34 -1.34 11.63 15.93
CA GLY A 34 -1.91 10.81 14.86
C GLY A 34 -1.85 9.31 15.12
N ALA A 35 -2.31 8.54 14.13
CA ALA A 35 -2.25 7.09 14.18
C ALA A 35 -0.79 6.56 14.22
N PRO A 36 -0.57 5.31 14.69
CA PRO A 36 0.70 4.64 14.52
C PRO A 36 1.22 4.66 13.08
N HIS A 37 2.54 4.69 12.90
CA HIS A 37 3.14 4.70 11.55
C HIS A 37 2.81 3.42 10.76
N ASP A 38 2.60 2.31 11.44
CA ASP A 38 2.26 1.00 10.92
C ASP A 38 0.75 0.75 10.85
N GLU A 39 -0.09 1.79 10.99
CA GLU A 39 -1.55 1.66 10.98
C GLU A 39 -2.05 0.91 9.74
N TYR A 40 -1.46 1.17 8.57
CA TYR A 40 -1.80 0.52 7.31
C TYR A 40 -0.98 -0.74 6.99
N GLU A 41 -0.26 -1.31 7.96
CA GLU A 41 0.45 -2.58 7.76
C GLU A 41 -0.47 -3.73 7.27
N PRO A 42 -1.71 -3.90 7.78
CA PRO A 42 -2.61 -4.97 7.34
C PRO A 42 -2.91 -4.95 5.83
N GLU A 43 -3.04 -3.77 5.23
CA GLU A 43 -3.26 -3.54 3.80
C GLU A 43 -1.94 -3.58 3.01
N ALA A 44 -0.86 -3.06 3.59
CA ALA A 44 0.44 -3.00 2.93
C ALA A 44 1.02 -4.38 2.64
N ARG A 45 0.85 -5.35 3.54
CA ARG A 45 1.36 -6.72 3.39
C ARG A 45 0.82 -7.44 2.14
N PRO A 46 -0.50 -7.54 1.90
CA PRO A 46 -1.01 -8.17 0.68
C PRO A 46 -0.62 -7.40 -0.59
N MET A 47 -0.54 -6.07 -0.56
CA MET A 47 -0.06 -5.28 -1.71
C MET A 47 1.41 -5.58 -2.04
N ALA A 48 2.28 -5.61 -1.03
CA ALA A 48 3.69 -5.98 -1.17
C ALA A 48 3.85 -7.41 -1.71
N SER A 49 2.98 -8.33 -1.28
CA SER A 49 2.95 -9.71 -1.81
C SER A 49 2.66 -9.76 -3.30
N LEU A 50 1.68 -8.99 -3.78
CA LEU A 50 1.38 -8.93 -5.20
C LEU A 50 2.54 -8.32 -6.00
N LEU A 51 3.14 -7.23 -5.52
CA LEU A 51 4.32 -6.63 -6.14
C LEU A 51 5.48 -7.63 -6.26
N LEU A 52 5.78 -8.39 -5.20
CA LEU A 52 6.90 -9.33 -5.19
C LEU A 52 6.65 -10.60 -6.00
N THR A 53 5.41 -11.09 -6.04
CA THR A 53 5.07 -12.36 -6.71
C THR A 53 4.70 -12.18 -8.17
N ARG A 54 4.07 -11.06 -8.54
CA ARG A 54 3.58 -10.78 -9.89
C ARG A 54 4.38 -9.70 -10.61
N GLY A 55 5.26 -8.99 -9.90
CA GLY A 55 5.99 -7.83 -10.43
C GLY A 55 5.11 -6.60 -10.65
N SER A 56 3.83 -6.67 -10.30
CA SER A 56 2.89 -5.56 -10.44
C SER A 56 1.61 -5.77 -9.63
N ILE A 57 0.90 -4.68 -9.40
CA ILE A 57 -0.42 -4.62 -8.78
C ILE A 57 -1.34 -3.73 -9.63
N SER A 58 -2.59 -4.14 -9.79
CA SER A 58 -3.62 -3.37 -10.50
C SER A 58 -4.53 -2.61 -9.53
N ARG A 59 -5.18 -1.56 -10.02
CA ARG A 59 -6.16 -0.78 -9.24
C ARG A 59 -7.25 -1.66 -8.62
N ALA A 60 -7.82 -2.58 -9.39
CA ALA A 60 -8.85 -3.49 -8.89
C ALA A 60 -8.35 -4.40 -7.74
N GLN A 61 -7.07 -4.74 -7.71
CA GLN A 61 -6.50 -5.50 -6.59
C GLN A 61 -6.28 -4.62 -5.36
N ILE A 62 -5.91 -3.35 -5.55
CA ILE A 62 -5.84 -2.37 -4.46
C ILE A 62 -7.24 -2.18 -3.85
N ASP A 63 -8.26 -1.96 -4.68
CA ASP A 63 -9.64 -1.79 -4.23
C ASP A 63 -10.16 -3.04 -3.49
N ALA A 64 -9.86 -4.24 -3.99
CA ALA A 64 -10.25 -5.48 -3.34
C ALA A 64 -9.58 -5.66 -1.96
N ILE A 65 -8.27 -5.37 -1.87
CA ILE A 65 -7.55 -5.41 -0.59
C ILE A 65 -8.17 -4.40 0.39
N TRP A 66 -8.44 -3.18 -0.08
CA TRP A 66 -9.04 -2.15 0.76
C TRP A 66 -10.43 -2.55 1.27
N GLN A 67 -11.25 -3.14 0.39
CA GLN A 67 -12.59 -3.59 0.72
C GLN A 67 -12.62 -4.72 1.76
N ASP A 68 -11.59 -5.57 1.81
CA ASP A 68 -11.51 -6.63 2.80
C ASP A 68 -11.33 -6.08 4.24
N TRP A 69 -10.70 -4.91 4.39
CA TRP A 69 -10.41 -4.29 5.67
C TRP A 69 -11.41 -3.19 6.06
N PHE A 70 -11.74 -2.31 5.12
CA PHE A 70 -12.58 -1.13 5.35
C PHE A 70 -14.02 -1.28 4.83
N HIS A 71 -14.36 -2.42 4.22
CA HIS A 71 -15.67 -2.69 3.62
C HIS A 71 -16.09 -1.73 2.49
N GLU A 72 -15.14 -0.96 1.95
CA GLU A 72 -15.29 -0.08 0.79
C GLU A 72 -14.02 -0.11 -0.08
N PRO A 73 -14.12 0.11 -1.40
CA PRO A 73 -12.94 0.18 -2.25
C PRO A 73 -12.21 1.51 -2.06
N LEU A 74 -10.87 1.51 -2.15
CA LEU A 74 -10.05 2.72 -1.99
C LEU A 74 -10.45 3.81 -3.00
N SER A 75 -10.84 3.42 -4.22
CA SER A 75 -11.32 4.35 -5.24
C SER A 75 -12.54 5.16 -4.85
N ASP A 76 -13.36 4.68 -3.91
CA ASP A 76 -14.51 5.43 -3.42
C ASP A 76 -14.10 6.44 -2.33
N VAL A 77 -12.99 6.21 -1.64
CA VAL A 77 -12.44 7.09 -0.59
C VAL A 77 -11.67 8.26 -1.21
N ILE A 78 -10.73 8.00 -2.12
CA ILE A 78 -9.81 9.01 -2.67
C ILE A 78 -10.03 9.33 -4.14
N SER A 79 -11.12 8.83 -4.75
CA SER A 79 -11.40 8.86 -6.20
C SER A 79 -10.61 7.84 -7.05
N PRO A 80 -11.17 7.43 -8.20
CA PRO A 80 -10.51 6.50 -9.13
C PRO A 80 -9.19 7.02 -9.71
N ASP A 81 -9.10 8.33 -9.98
CA ASP A 81 -7.92 8.95 -10.58
C ASP A 81 -6.74 8.96 -9.61
N GLU A 82 -7.00 9.25 -8.34
CA GLU A 82 -5.97 9.24 -7.30
C GLU A 82 -5.51 7.81 -7.00
N THR A 83 -6.46 6.86 -6.94
CA THR A 83 -6.14 5.44 -6.80
C THR A 83 -5.30 4.93 -7.98
N GLN A 84 -5.54 5.43 -9.19
CA GLN A 84 -4.72 5.11 -10.36
C GLN A 84 -3.28 5.66 -10.24
N ARG A 85 -3.12 6.87 -9.70
CA ARG A 85 -1.79 7.44 -9.41
C ARG A 85 -1.08 6.65 -8.33
N PHE A 86 -1.78 6.28 -7.27
CA PHE A 86 -1.27 5.43 -6.20
C PHE A 86 -0.82 4.07 -6.75
N CYS A 87 -1.65 3.42 -7.56
CA CYS A 87 -1.30 2.18 -8.26
C CYS A 87 -0.01 2.33 -9.09
N THR A 88 0.16 3.45 -9.80
CA THR A 88 1.36 3.73 -10.60
C THR A 88 2.59 3.88 -9.71
N LYS A 89 2.45 4.58 -8.58
CA LYS A 89 3.51 4.75 -7.57
C LYS A 89 3.94 3.39 -7.00
N LEU A 90 3.00 2.53 -6.59
CA LEU A 90 3.32 1.20 -6.06
C LEU A 90 4.09 0.34 -7.07
N ASN A 91 3.68 0.34 -8.33
CA ASN A 91 4.39 -0.38 -9.39
C ASN A 91 5.79 0.19 -9.68
N SER A 92 6.06 1.44 -9.30
CA SER A 92 7.39 2.05 -9.43
C SER A 92 8.35 1.60 -8.32
N LEU A 93 7.84 1.08 -7.20
CA LEU A 93 8.64 0.52 -6.10
C LEU A 93 9.32 -0.81 -6.50
N HIS A 94 8.78 -1.49 -7.52
CA HIS A 94 9.30 -2.73 -8.05
C HIS A 94 9.36 -2.64 -9.58
N PRO A 95 10.38 -1.99 -10.14
CA PRO A 95 10.54 -1.94 -11.58
C PRO A 95 10.74 -3.37 -12.13
N PRO A 96 10.14 -3.72 -13.28
CA PRO A 96 10.43 -4.99 -13.93
C PRO A 96 11.93 -5.10 -14.20
N ALA A 97 12.49 -6.26 -13.88
CA ALA A 97 13.91 -6.58 -14.09
C ALA A 97 14.29 -6.58 -15.57
#